data_AF-A0A1I4IXM7-F1
#
_entry.id   AF-A0A1I4IXM7-F1
#
_cell.length_a   1.000
_cell.length_b   1.000
_cell.length_c   1.000
_cell.angle_alpha   90.00
_cell.angle_beta   90.00
_cell.angle_gamma   90.00
#
_symmetry.space_group_name_H-M   'P 1'
#
loop_
_entity.id
_entity.type
_entity.pdbx_description
1 polymer ?
#
loop_
_entity_poly.entity_id
_entity_poly.type
_entity_poly.pdbx_seq_one_letter_code
_entity_poly.pdbx_strand_id
1 'polypeptide(L)'
;MKRSYLFLIMLFFFVLINVGCSDKDEVDAPTISINQNSEYEKTFRDLSLGVLFNFYFYLPSADKRWVTLWVERYIDGKKDSQPLTQLSYGNSPEDVDEGPLGFGMINENSEDALVFLYGPGASTQPSKIDLKPMTSIGSSLEYAIGKEEVELKL
;
A
#
# COMPACT_ATOMS: atom_id res chain seq x y z
N MET A 1 -58.51 27.30 -19.13
CA MET A 1 -57.93 25.95 -19.32
C MET A 1 -56.54 25.96 -19.96
N LYS A 2 -56.24 26.77 -21.00
CA LYS A 2 -54.92 26.79 -21.68
C LYS A 2 -53.72 27.25 -20.81
N ARG A 3 -53.91 28.19 -19.87
CA ARG A 3 -52.86 28.67 -18.95
C ARG A 3 -52.45 27.65 -17.88
N SER A 4 -53.36 26.79 -17.46
CA SER A 4 -53.09 25.76 -16.43
C SER A 4 -52.28 24.60 -17.00
N TYR A 5 -52.51 24.22 -18.27
CA TYR A 5 -51.67 23.27 -19.00
C TYR A 5 -50.22 23.75 -19.18
N LEU A 6 -50.04 25.05 -19.40
CA LEU A 6 -48.72 25.66 -19.55
C LEU A 6 -47.91 25.61 -18.25
N PHE A 7 -48.57 25.80 -17.10
CA PHE A 7 -47.97 25.60 -15.78
C PHE A 7 -47.63 24.13 -15.50
N LEU A 8 -48.49 23.20 -15.91
CA LEU A 8 -48.25 21.76 -15.72
C LEU A 8 -47.06 21.26 -16.54
N ILE A 9 -46.90 21.75 -17.77
CA ILE A 9 -45.76 21.45 -18.65
C ILE A 9 -44.45 22.00 -18.07
N MET A 10 -44.47 23.23 -17.54
CA MET A 10 -43.29 23.82 -16.91
C MET A 10 -42.85 23.06 -15.65
N LEU A 11 -43.82 22.59 -14.85
CA LEU A 11 -43.55 21.77 -13.67
C LEU A 11 -42.96 20.40 -14.05
N PHE A 12 -43.47 19.78 -15.13
CA PHE A 12 -42.95 18.52 -15.65
C PHE A 12 -41.50 18.66 -16.15
N PHE A 13 -41.18 19.76 -16.84
CA PHE A 13 -39.80 20.06 -17.24
C PHE A 13 -38.86 20.26 -16.06
N PHE A 14 -39.31 20.87 -14.96
CA PHE A 14 -38.51 21.05 -13.74
C PHE A 14 -38.16 19.74 -13.04
N VAL A 15 -39.03 18.73 -13.11
CA VAL A 15 -38.78 17.39 -12.54
C VAL A 15 -37.72 16.64 -13.34
N LEU A 16 -37.65 16.84 -14.66
CA LEU A 16 -36.67 16.18 -15.52
C LEU A 16 -35.23 16.69 -15.33
N ILE A 17 -35.04 17.94 -14.88
CA ILE A 17 -33.70 18.52 -14.63
C ILE A 17 -33.09 18.02 -13.31
N ASN A 18 -33.86 17.34 -12.46
CA ASN A 18 -33.40 16.79 -11.18
C ASN A 18 -32.98 15.32 -11.26
N VAL A 19 -33.00 14.69 -12.45
CA VAL A 19 -32.38 13.37 -12.65
C VAL A 19 -30.88 13.58 -12.94
N GLY A 20 -30.18 14.18 -11.98
CA GLY A 20 -28.73 14.12 -11.93
C GLY A 20 -28.35 12.72 -11.48
N CYS A 21 -27.79 11.92 -12.38
CA CYS A 21 -27.08 10.71 -12.01
C CYS A 21 -25.94 11.17 -11.10
N SER A 22 -26.05 10.97 -9.79
CA SER A 22 -24.83 10.91 -8.99
C SER A 22 -24.20 9.59 -9.37
N ASP A 23 -23.37 9.59 -10.40
CA ASP A 23 -22.22 8.70 -10.34
C ASP A 23 -21.50 9.15 -9.07
N LYS A 24 -21.76 8.42 -7.98
CA LYS A 24 -20.73 8.26 -6.99
C LYS A 24 -19.69 7.52 -7.78
N ASP A 25 -18.74 8.26 -8.36
CA ASP A 25 -17.47 7.69 -8.72
C ASP A 25 -17.02 6.96 -7.46
N GLU A 26 -17.19 5.63 -7.44
CA GLU A 26 -16.39 4.78 -6.59
C GLU A 26 -14.97 5.04 -7.07
N VAL A 27 -14.33 6.04 -6.46
CA VAL A 27 -12.90 6.22 -6.59
C VAL A 27 -12.35 4.93 -6.01
N ASP A 28 -11.88 4.03 -6.87
CA ASP A 28 -11.24 2.80 -6.45
C ASP A 28 -10.29 3.13 -5.28
N ALA A 29 -10.48 2.44 -4.17
CA ALA A 29 -9.61 2.59 -3.02
C ALA A 29 -8.27 1.90 -3.35
N PRO A 30 -7.11 2.42 -2.88
CA PRO A 30 -5.89 1.62 -2.93
C PRO A 30 -6.10 0.34 -2.12
N THR A 31 -5.55 -0.77 -2.59
CA THR A 31 -5.69 -2.05 -1.90
C THR A 31 -4.36 -2.75 -1.69
N ILE A 32 -4.30 -3.57 -0.64
CA ILE A 32 -3.15 -4.41 -0.32
C ILE A 32 -3.61 -5.82 0.05
N SER A 33 -2.86 -6.82 -0.40
CA SER A 33 -3.08 -8.22 -0.03
C SER A 33 -1.76 -8.97 0.04
N ILE A 34 -1.75 -10.12 0.73
CA ILE A 34 -0.60 -11.01 0.67
C ILE A 34 -0.41 -11.56 -0.74
N ASN A 35 0.83 -11.56 -1.24
CA ASN A 35 1.14 -12.18 -2.52
C ASN A 35 1.41 -13.68 -2.32
N GLN A 36 0.34 -14.48 -2.33
CA GLN A 36 0.43 -15.93 -2.11
C GLN A 36 1.32 -16.58 -3.17
N ASN A 37 2.31 -17.37 -2.72
CA ASN A 37 3.29 -18.05 -3.58
C ASN A 37 4.17 -17.10 -4.39
N SER A 38 4.54 -15.95 -3.82
CA SER A 38 5.50 -15.03 -4.43
C SER A 38 6.79 -15.74 -4.87
N GLU A 39 7.08 -15.70 -6.17
CA GLU A 39 8.38 -16.16 -6.70
C GLU A 39 9.54 -15.34 -6.13
N TYR A 40 9.29 -14.11 -5.66
CA TYR A 40 10.31 -13.28 -5.03
C TYR A 40 10.66 -13.85 -3.65
N GLU A 41 9.66 -14.15 -2.82
CA GLU A 41 9.89 -14.77 -1.51
C GLU A 41 10.53 -16.15 -1.64
N LYS A 42 10.11 -16.92 -2.64
CA LYS A 42 10.72 -18.22 -2.96
C LYS A 42 12.18 -18.07 -3.36
N THR A 43 12.49 -17.18 -4.28
CA THR A 43 13.89 -16.92 -4.71
C THR A 43 14.74 -16.45 -3.53
N PHE A 44 14.22 -15.55 -2.69
CA PHE A 44 14.93 -15.01 -1.53
C PHE A 44 15.29 -16.11 -0.53
N ARG A 45 14.35 -17.03 -0.27
CA ARG A 45 14.55 -18.21 0.56
C ARG A 45 15.50 -19.22 -0.08
N ASP A 46 15.34 -19.53 -1.36
CA ASP A 46 16.14 -20.51 -2.08
C ASP A 46 17.62 -20.08 -2.17
N LEU A 47 17.87 -18.77 -2.27
CA LEU A 47 19.21 -18.19 -2.23
C LEU A 47 19.75 -17.93 -0.81
N SER A 48 18.96 -18.25 0.23
CA SER A 48 19.33 -18.05 1.63
C SER A 48 19.76 -16.60 1.94
N LEU A 49 19.10 -15.63 1.30
CA LEU A 49 19.42 -14.20 1.48
C LEU A 49 18.87 -13.67 2.81
N GLY A 50 17.74 -14.21 3.27
CA GLY A 50 17.11 -13.85 4.53
C GLY A 50 15.59 -13.91 4.47
N VAL A 51 14.92 -12.88 4.99
CA VAL A 51 13.46 -12.78 5.05
C VAL A 51 12.93 -11.74 4.06
N LEU A 52 11.85 -12.08 3.35
CA LEU A 52 11.13 -11.17 2.48
C LEU A 52 9.63 -11.23 2.80
N PHE A 53 9.03 -10.07 3.03
CA PHE A 53 7.59 -9.89 3.05
C PHE A 53 7.17 -9.23 1.75
N ASN A 54 6.34 -9.92 0.97
CA ASN A 54 5.88 -9.45 -0.33
C ASN A 54 4.36 -9.42 -0.40
N PHE A 55 3.85 -8.26 -0.76
CA PHE A 55 2.44 -7.95 -0.87
C PHE A 55 2.11 -7.60 -2.33
N TYR A 56 0.86 -7.80 -2.70
CA TYR A 56 0.30 -7.18 -3.89
C TYR A 56 -0.29 -5.83 -3.49
N PHE A 57 0.03 -4.80 -4.26
CA PHE A 57 -0.44 -3.45 -4.03
C PHE A 57 -1.07 -2.89 -5.30
N TYR A 58 -2.26 -2.34 -5.18
CA TYR A 58 -2.99 -1.66 -6.25
C TYR A 58 -3.24 -0.21 -5.85
N LEU A 59 -2.84 0.71 -6.72
CA LEU A 59 -2.96 2.15 -6.52
C LEU A 59 -3.65 2.80 -7.72
N PRO A 60 -4.95 3.11 -7.61
CA PRO A 60 -5.66 3.91 -8.60
C PRO A 60 -5.33 5.40 -8.45
N SER A 61 -5.46 6.17 -9.52
CA SER A 61 -5.01 7.56 -9.61
C SER A 61 -3.54 7.76 -9.20
N ALA A 62 -2.66 6.86 -9.61
CA ALA A 62 -1.24 6.85 -9.24
C ALA A 62 -0.48 8.09 -9.74
N ASP A 63 -0.93 8.68 -10.85
CA ASP A 63 -0.44 9.95 -11.38
C ASP A 63 -0.69 11.16 -10.44
N LYS A 64 -1.65 11.03 -9.52
CA LYS A 64 -2.08 12.07 -8.57
C LYS A 64 -1.75 11.74 -7.13
N ARG A 65 -1.16 10.57 -6.84
CA ARG A 65 -0.95 10.08 -5.47
C ARG A 65 0.53 9.91 -5.14
N TRP A 66 0.82 10.03 -3.85
CA TRP A 66 2.13 9.73 -3.27
C TRP A 66 1.97 8.58 -2.29
N VAL A 67 2.89 7.62 -2.38
CA VAL A 67 2.99 6.51 -1.44
C VAL A 67 4.20 6.73 -0.56
N THR A 68 4.01 6.53 0.74
CA THR A 68 5.10 6.43 1.69
C THR A 68 4.97 5.09 2.42
N LEU A 69 5.98 4.25 2.28
CA LEU A 69 6.13 2.98 2.97
C LEU A 69 7.22 3.14 4.00
N TRP A 70 6.99 2.70 5.24
CA TRP A 70 7.99 2.76 6.30
C TRP A 70 7.90 1.54 7.21
N VAL A 71 9.00 1.25 7.89
CA VAL A 71 9.08 0.16 8.87
C VAL A 71 9.24 0.75 10.25
N GLU A 72 8.32 0.41 11.14
CA GLU A 72 8.37 0.80 12.54
C GLU A 72 9.17 -0.23 13.33
N ARG A 73 10.06 0.24 14.19
CA ARG A 73 10.81 -0.61 15.12
C ARG A 73 10.32 -0.39 16.54
N TYR A 74 10.15 -1.49 17.27
CA TYR A 74 9.80 -1.49 18.69
C TYR A 74 10.91 -2.20 19.46
N ILE A 75 11.41 -1.55 20.52
CA ILE A 75 12.42 -2.09 21.44
C ILE A 75 11.82 -2.02 22.85
N ASP A 76 11.74 -3.15 23.55
CA ASP A 76 11.11 -3.26 24.88
C ASP A 76 9.69 -2.67 24.92
N GLY A 77 8.91 -2.94 23.86
CA GLY A 77 7.54 -2.43 23.71
C GLY A 77 7.42 -0.93 23.40
N LYS A 78 8.54 -0.22 23.23
CA LYS A 78 8.56 1.20 22.88
C LYS A 78 8.90 1.39 21.42
N LYS A 79 8.06 2.14 20.71
CA LYS A 79 8.32 2.57 19.34
C LYS A 79 9.56 3.47 19.30
N ASP A 80 10.45 3.21 18.36
CA ASP A 80 11.59 4.06 18.08
C ASP A 80 11.13 5.43 17.52
N SER A 81 11.94 6.47 17.74
CA SER A 81 11.61 7.84 17.36
C SER A 81 11.61 8.08 15.84
N GLN A 82 12.31 7.24 15.09
CA GLN A 82 12.43 7.30 13.65
C GLN A 82 12.09 5.94 13.03
N PRO A 83 11.54 5.92 11.80
CA PRO A 83 11.37 4.66 11.09
C PRO A 83 12.72 4.00 10.84
N LEU A 84 12.75 2.67 10.87
CA LEU A 84 13.93 1.88 10.58
C LEU A 84 14.42 2.09 9.14
N THR A 85 13.46 2.19 8.22
CA THR A 85 13.66 2.49 6.81
C THR A 85 12.37 3.04 6.22
N GLN A 86 12.48 3.82 5.13
CA GLN A 86 11.36 4.47 4.47
C GLN A 86 11.61 4.57 2.97
N LEU A 87 10.55 4.39 2.18
CA LEU A 87 10.48 4.61 0.74
C LEU A 87 9.32 5.56 0.45
N SER A 88 9.57 6.63 -0.29
CA SER A 88 8.52 7.53 -0.78
C SER A 88 8.64 7.68 -2.29
N TYR A 89 7.53 7.47 -3.00
CA TYR A 89 7.43 7.55 -4.47
C TYR A 89 6.04 8.03 -4.89
N GLY A 90 5.90 8.46 -6.13
CA GLY A 90 4.66 9.02 -6.67
C GLY A 90 4.90 9.61 -8.06
N ASN A 91 3.92 10.36 -8.57
CA ASN A 91 3.91 10.89 -9.94
C ASN A 91 4.10 9.78 -10.98
N SER A 92 3.31 8.70 -10.88
CA SER A 92 3.35 7.66 -11.91
C SER A 92 3.04 8.25 -13.28
N PRO A 93 3.71 7.79 -14.36
CA PRO A 93 3.30 8.12 -15.72
C PRO A 93 1.93 7.53 -16.08
N GLU A 94 1.46 6.52 -15.34
CA GLU A 94 0.19 5.83 -15.55
C GLU A 94 -0.85 6.28 -14.49
N ASP A 95 -2.14 6.21 -14.84
CA ASP A 95 -3.24 6.51 -13.89
C ASP A 95 -3.44 5.38 -12.85
N VAL A 96 -2.83 4.21 -13.07
CA VAL A 96 -2.86 3.05 -12.17
C VAL A 96 -1.44 2.50 -12.02
N ASP A 97 -1.00 2.34 -10.78
CA ASP A 97 0.19 1.56 -10.44
C ASP A 97 -0.23 0.28 -9.73
N GLU A 98 0.28 -0.86 -10.17
CA GLU A 98 0.07 -2.13 -9.51
C GLU A 98 1.33 -2.98 -9.51
N GLY A 99 1.45 -3.84 -8.51
CA GLY A 99 2.52 -4.83 -8.48
C GLY A 99 3.06 -5.11 -7.07
N PRO A 100 4.28 -5.67 -7.01
CA PRO A 100 4.86 -6.13 -5.75
C PRO A 100 5.30 -4.94 -4.88
N LEU A 101 4.90 -4.98 -3.62
CA LEU A 101 5.32 -4.07 -2.57
C LEU A 101 5.85 -4.89 -1.41
N GLY A 102 6.98 -4.49 -0.81
CA GLY A 102 7.51 -5.31 0.27
C GLY A 102 8.71 -4.77 1.02
N PHE A 103 9.08 -5.58 2.01
CA PHE A 103 10.16 -5.35 2.94
C PHE A 103 11.07 -6.58 2.96
N GLY A 104 12.38 -6.37 2.81
CA GLY A 104 13.35 -7.44 2.87
C GLY A 104 14.44 -7.17 3.91
N MET A 105 14.88 -8.25 4.54
CA MET A 105 16.02 -8.29 5.45
C MET A 105 17.04 -9.29 4.90
N ILE A 106 18.28 -8.83 4.69
CA ILE A 106 19.40 -9.68 4.26
C ILE A 106 20.31 -9.94 5.44
N ASN A 107 20.76 -11.19 5.62
CA ASN A 107 21.63 -11.61 6.72
C ASN A 107 21.07 -11.21 8.10
N GLU A 108 19.77 -11.39 8.32
CA GLU A 108 19.00 -10.91 9.47
C GLU A 108 19.51 -11.40 10.83
N ASN A 109 20.31 -12.47 10.85
CA ASN A 109 20.91 -13.05 12.05
C ASN A 109 22.36 -12.61 12.30
N SER A 110 22.82 -11.54 11.64
CA SER A 110 24.21 -11.07 11.71
C SER A 110 24.30 -9.58 12.04
N GLU A 111 25.49 -9.13 12.46
CA GLU A 111 25.80 -7.70 12.66
C GLU A 111 25.81 -6.90 11.35
N ASP A 112 25.84 -7.59 10.21
CA ASP A 112 25.80 -7.01 8.86
C ASP A 112 24.40 -7.05 8.25
N ALA A 113 23.36 -7.17 9.06
CA ALA A 113 21.99 -7.19 8.59
C ALA A 113 21.65 -5.92 7.79
N LEU A 114 21.06 -6.12 6.61
CA LEU A 114 20.61 -5.06 5.72
C LEU A 114 19.08 -5.08 5.62
N VAL A 115 18.48 -3.90 5.47
CA VAL A 115 17.06 -3.77 5.14
C VAL A 115 16.84 -3.00 3.87
N PHE A 116 15.78 -3.32 3.16
CA PHE A 116 15.33 -2.57 2.01
C PHE A 116 13.81 -2.61 1.88
N LEU A 117 13.28 -1.62 1.16
CA LEU A 117 11.88 -1.50 0.79
C LEU A 117 11.76 -1.42 -0.72
N TYR A 118 10.67 -1.93 -1.26
CA TYR A 118 10.31 -1.78 -2.67
C TYR A 118 8.80 -1.63 -2.84
N GLY A 119 8.43 -0.99 -3.93
CA GLY A 119 7.07 -0.88 -4.44
C GLY A 119 7.09 -0.81 -5.97
N PRO A 120 5.93 -0.65 -6.62
CA PRO A 120 5.84 -0.47 -8.06
C PRO A 120 6.79 0.65 -8.54
N GLY A 121 7.77 0.28 -9.38
CA GLY A 121 8.72 1.21 -9.97
C GLY A 121 9.76 1.86 -9.05
N ALA A 122 9.79 1.53 -7.74
CA ALA A 122 10.67 2.19 -6.77
C ALA A 122 11.25 1.23 -5.73
N SER A 123 12.48 1.48 -5.30
CA SER A 123 13.14 0.71 -4.23
C SER A 123 14.17 1.55 -3.49
N THR A 124 14.38 1.26 -2.21
CA THR A 124 15.53 1.78 -1.47
C THR A 124 16.78 0.96 -1.76
N GLN A 125 17.96 1.56 -1.60
CA GLN A 125 19.18 0.78 -1.49
C GLN A 125 19.21 0.05 -0.15
N PRO A 126 19.73 -1.19 -0.10
CA PRO A 126 19.93 -1.90 1.16
C PRO A 126 20.79 -1.08 2.13
N SER A 127 20.30 -0.87 3.34
CA SER A 127 20.99 -0.13 4.39
C SER A 127 21.25 -1.00 5.61
N LYS A 128 22.42 -0.83 6.24
CA LYS A 128 22.76 -1.54 7.48
C LYS A 128 21.88 -1.08 8.63
N ILE A 129 21.48 -2.04 9.45
CA ILE A 129 20.73 -1.78 10.69
C ILE A 129 21.46 -2.38 11.89
N ASP A 130 21.44 -1.68 13.01
CA ASP A 130 21.95 -2.24 14.27
C ASP A 130 20.88 -3.16 14.87
N LEU A 131 21.14 -4.47 14.77
CA LEU A 131 20.31 -5.54 15.31
C LEU A 131 20.79 -6.06 16.66
N LYS A 132 21.67 -5.35 17.38
CA LYS A 132 22.08 -5.74 18.76
C LYS A 132 20.93 -6.09 19.72
N PRO A 133 19.68 -5.60 19.57
CA PRO A 133 18.55 -6.07 20.38
C PRO A 133 17.93 -7.41 19.91
N MET A 134 18.12 -7.85 18.66
CA MET A 134 17.46 -9.03 18.08
C MET A 134 18.12 -10.37 18.43
N THR A 135 19.39 -10.36 18.82
CA THR A 135 20.18 -11.57 19.09
C THR A 135 19.96 -12.17 20.48
N SER A 136 19.21 -11.51 21.36
CA SER A 136 18.84 -12.03 22.67
C SER A 136 17.35 -12.34 22.76
N ILE A 137 17.00 -13.63 22.56
CA ILE A 137 15.76 -14.26 23.03
C ILE A 137 14.47 -13.69 22.38
N GLY A 138 14.04 -14.28 21.26
CA GLY A 138 12.62 -14.25 20.84
C GLY A 138 12.18 -13.08 19.96
N SER A 139 12.95 -12.72 18.93
CA SER A 139 12.51 -11.81 17.88
C SER A 139 11.63 -12.55 16.86
N SER A 140 10.35 -12.17 16.75
CA SER A 140 9.43 -12.61 15.70
C SER A 140 9.17 -11.47 14.72
N LEU A 141 9.34 -11.73 13.43
CA LEU A 141 8.92 -10.81 12.37
C LEU A 141 7.55 -11.25 11.88
N GLU A 142 6.54 -10.42 12.07
CA GLU A 142 5.16 -10.70 11.67
C GLU A 142 4.55 -9.51 10.94
N TYR A 143 3.50 -9.76 10.15
CA TYR A 143 2.68 -8.76 9.49
C TYR A 143 1.20 -9.03 9.78
N ALA A 144 0.39 -7.97 9.74
CA ALA A 144 -1.05 -8.04 10.00
C ALA A 144 -1.91 -8.16 8.74
N ILE A 145 -1.31 -8.18 7.55
CA ILE A 145 -2.02 -8.26 6.28
C ILE A 145 -2.49 -9.70 6.03
N GLY A 146 -3.80 -9.86 5.82
CA GLY A 146 -4.43 -11.15 5.58
C GLY A 146 -4.35 -11.64 4.14
N LYS A 147 -5.03 -12.76 3.89
CA LYS A 147 -5.23 -13.30 2.54
C LYS A 147 -6.20 -12.51 1.69
N GLU A 148 -7.17 -11.88 2.36
CA GLU A 148 -8.17 -11.06 1.72
C GLU A 148 -7.57 -9.70 1.38
N GLU A 149 -8.05 -9.14 0.28
CA GLU A 149 -7.69 -7.80 -0.14
C GLU A 149 -8.30 -6.77 0.83
N VAL A 150 -7.46 -5.85 1.28
CA VAL A 150 -7.83 -4.82 2.23
C VAL A 150 -7.73 -3.46 1.57
N GLU A 151 -8.84 -2.72 1.59
CA GLU A 151 -8.86 -1.32 1.20
C GLU A 151 -8.10 -0.44 2.20
N LEU A 152 -7.21 0.40 1.69
CA LEU A 152 -6.48 1.39 2.45
C LEU A 152 -7.27 2.69 2.52
N LYS A 153 -7.35 3.25 3.73
CA LYS A 153 -7.94 4.57 3.94
C LYS A 153 -6.94 5.63 3.48
N LEU A 154 -7.44 6.59 2.69
CA LEU A 154 -6.73 7.79 2.27
C LEU A 154 -6.80 8.89 3.33
#